data_AF-A0A7S4Q500-F1
#
_entry.id   AF-A0A7S4Q500-F1
#
_cell.length_a   1.000
_cell.length_b   1.000
_cell.length_c   1.000
_cell.angle_alpha   90.00
_cell.angle_beta   90.00
_cell.angle_gamma   90.00
#
_symmetry.space_group_name_H-M   'P 1'
#
loop_
_entity.id
_entity.type
_entity.pdbx_description
1 polymer ?
#
loop_
_entity_poly.entity_id
_entity_poly.type
_entity_poly.pdbx_seq_one_letter_code
_entity_poly.pdbx_strand_id
1 'polypeptide(L)'
;MESFPHDFVSKVKELAQDVGLWIGAQVSCSATDANMMMRRIDKSRRDITEMGVINSSLSFQMCDVALATASVTLCTVFGMAGLEECKRDFSAACEPVPREVVPQLWRRTQDFFWSAARLACAQQRGDAARVLQEQHVYDRHARHLAGLRRLGAVRLPPEAHETFSSEVARIMPSTVVMLSTCLESSHSTSAPSPRTPYSGAIEGRCTELLLKTLGEFQDRSWMELLWAMRRLVVHGRPAERQVPTVSCSRLLDLNTSFSVINPKPSGRCRALLVGINYVGQEGLQMSVGHKDVAETRRYLLSQGYSADDVKVLVDDGRHEVPDKKAIEAGMSWLVHGAKPGDSLFFLYSGHGCTYIGDDETDSAEDADEALCPLDFRSAGMIFDDEIYRLLVGPLPEGVHLTCIIDCCQSGTVLHLPYAYSTCEGLLASSKAPRVSPSMEPNRHYDPGKMLHVIRQHPAMCAAAVFWAEELAVMNPSHQMSLLGGAMMRVAQSGHSWAHA
;
A
#
# COMPACT_ATOMS: atom_id res chain seq x y z
N MET A 1 5.14 2.68 -26.26
CA MET A 1 4.06 2.47 -25.26
C MET A 1 4.65 2.55 -23.85
N GLU A 2 4.03 3.29 -22.92
CA GLU A 2 4.52 3.47 -21.53
C GLU A 2 3.83 2.55 -20.52
N SER A 3 2.62 2.08 -20.83
CA SER A 3 1.87 1.05 -20.10
C SER A 3 0.98 0.25 -21.04
N PHE A 4 0.64 -0.97 -20.66
CA PHE A 4 -0.28 -1.83 -21.40
C PHE A 4 -1.74 -1.61 -20.98
N PRO A 5 -2.71 -1.81 -21.91
CA PRO A 5 -4.13 -1.88 -21.55
C PRO A 5 -4.42 -2.99 -20.54
N HIS A 6 -5.40 -2.79 -19.66
CA HIS A 6 -5.72 -3.75 -18.60
C HIS A 6 -6.12 -5.15 -19.11
N ASP A 7 -6.90 -5.22 -20.19
CA ASP A 7 -7.29 -6.49 -20.79
C ASP A 7 -6.08 -7.21 -21.39
N PHE A 8 -5.12 -6.45 -21.91
CA PHE A 8 -3.85 -7.00 -22.39
C PHE A 8 -3.02 -7.56 -21.24
N VAL A 9 -2.89 -6.81 -20.14
CA VAL A 9 -2.21 -7.30 -18.92
C VAL A 9 -2.87 -8.58 -18.40
N SER A 10 -4.20 -8.70 -18.50
CA SER A 10 -4.92 -9.92 -18.12
C SER A 10 -4.46 -11.14 -18.95
N LYS A 11 -4.24 -10.97 -20.26
CA LYS A 11 -3.65 -12.02 -21.11
C LYS A 11 -2.19 -12.30 -20.81
N VAL A 12 -1.41 -11.28 -20.47
CA VAL A 12 -0.02 -11.47 -20.00
C VAL A 12 0.03 -12.25 -18.68
N LYS A 13 -0.94 -12.04 -17.78
CA LYS A 13 -1.12 -12.84 -16.55
C LYS A 13 -1.46 -14.31 -16.87
N GLU A 14 -2.32 -14.57 -17.84
CA GLU A 14 -2.62 -15.95 -18.29
C GLU A 14 -1.36 -16.66 -18.81
N LEU A 15 -0.54 -15.97 -19.62
CA LEU A 15 0.76 -16.51 -20.07
C LEU A 15 1.66 -16.84 -18.88
N ALA A 16 1.81 -15.93 -17.91
CA ALA A 16 2.62 -16.16 -16.72
C ALA A 16 2.12 -17.34 -15.87
N GLN A 17 0.79 -17.51 -15.77
CA GLN A 17 0.18 -18.66 -15.08
C GLN A 17 0.48 -19.98 -15.79
N ASP A 18 0.38 -20.02 -17.13
CA ASP A 18 0.72 -21.21 -17.91
C ASP A 18 2.20 -21.59 -17.77
N VAL A 19 3.10 -20.59 -17.74
CA VAL A 19 4.52 -20.79 -17.43
C VAL A 19 4.73 -21.30 -16.00
N GLY A 20 3.96 -20.80 -15.03
CA GLY A 20 3.97 -21.32 -13.65
C GLY A 20 3.53 -22.78 -13.55
N LEU A 21 2.54 -23.20 -14.34
CA LEU A 21 2.16 -24.61 -14.44
C LEU A 21 3.26 -25.46 -15.10
N TRP A 22 3.96 -24.90 -16.09
CA TRP A 22 5.13 -25.55 -16.69
C TRP A 22 6.26 -25.75 -15.68
N ILE A 23 6.54 -24.77 -14.81
CA ILE A 23 7.47 -24.92 -13.67
C ILE A 23 7.07 -26.13 -12.80
N GLY A 24 5.79 -26.25 -12.45
CA GLY A 24 5.29 -27.40 -11.69
C GLY A 24 5.55 -28.75 -12.38
N ALA A 25 5.36 -28.81 -13.70
CA ALA A 25 5.65 -30.01 -14.50
C ALA A 25 7.16 -30.35 -14.55
N GLN A 26 8.03 -29.34 -14.57
CA GLN A 26 9.48 -29.55 -14.48
C GLN A 26 9.88 -30.12 -13.11
N VAL A 27 9.35 -29.55 -12.03
CA VAL A 27 9.62 -30.01 -10.65
C VAL A 27 9.12 -31.44 -10.44
N SER A 28 7.97 -31.81 -11.02
CA SER A 28 7.44 -33.18 -10.94
C SER A 28 8.10 -34.16 -11.93
N CYS A 29 9.05 -33.70 -12.75
CA CYS A 29 9.70 -34.48 -13.81
C CYS A 29 8.71 -35.15 -14.78
N SER A 30 7.57 -34.51 -15.04
CA SER A 30 6.52 -35.02 -15.93
C SER A 30 6.68 -34.45 -17.34
N ALA A 31 7.30 -35.22 -18.24
CA ALA A 31 7.48 -34.81 -19.65
C ALA A 31 6.14 -34.62 -20.38
N THR A 32 5.13 -35.43 -20.06
CA THR A 32 3.78 -35.32 -20.64
C THR A 32 3.13 -33.99 -20.24
N ASP A 33 3.19 -33.64 -18.95
CA ASP A 33 2.60 -32.39 -18.47
C ASP A 33 3.38 -31.19 -18.99
N ALA A 34 4.72 -31.25 -19.03
CA ALA A 34 5.54 -30.17 -19.57
C ALA A 34 5.20 -29.89 -21.04
N ASN A 35 5.04 -30.93 -21.86
CA ASN A 35 4.62 -30.80 -23.26
C ASN A 35 3.20 -30.22 -23.39
N MET A 36 2.29 -30.60 -22.51
CA MET A 36 0.94 -30.05 -22.47
C MET A 36 0.95 -28.56 -22.10
N MET A 37 1.75 -28.15 -21.11
CA MET A 37 1.88 -26.76 -20.72
C MET A 37 2.54 -25.91 -21.81
N MET A 38 3.54 -26.43 -22.53
CA MET A 38 4.11 -25.73 -23.69
C MET A 38 3.07 -25.40 -24.77
N ARG A 39 2.13 -26.31 -25.04
CA ARG A 39 1.02 -26.03 -25.99
C ARG A 39 0.07 -24.95 -25.48
N ARG A 40 -0.13 -24.84 -24.16
CA ARG A 40 -0.92 -23.77 -23.54
C ARG A 40 -0.21 -22.44 -23.63
N ILE A 41 1.09 -22.40 -23.32
CA ILE A 41 1.95 -21.23 -23.46
C ILE A 41 1.90 -20.70 -24.90
N ASP A 42 2.03 -21.59 -25.90
CA ASP A 42 1.89 -21.23 -27.32
C ASP A 42 0.51 -20.64 -27.66
N LYS A 43 -0.55 -21.14 -27.03
CA LYS A 43 -1.89 -20.59 -27.19
C LYS A 43 -1.98 -19.20 -26.56
N SER A 44 -1.57 -19.04 -25.31
CA SER A 44 -1.58 -17.76 -24.60
C SER A 44 -0.76 -16.69 -25.35
N ARG A 45 0.38 -17.07 -25.95
CA ARG A 45 1.14 -16.20 -26.86
C ARG A 45 0.32 -15.77 -28.08
N ARG A 46 -0.38 -16.70 -28.75
CA ARG A 46 -1.25 -16.36 -29.90
C ARG A 46 -2.38 -15.43 -29.49
N ASP A 47 -3.04 -15.71 -28.36
CA ASP A 47 -4.12 -14.88 -27.83
C ASP A 47 -3.60 -13.44 -27.56
N ILE A 48 -2.40 -13.29 -27.00
CA ILE A 48 -1.72 -11.99 -26.84
C ILE A 48 -1.47 -11.30 -28.18
N THR A 49 -0.98 -12.02 -29.20
CA THR A 49 -0.76 -11.46 -30.55
C THR A 49 -2.08 -10.99 -31.18
N GLU A 50 -3.15 -11.76 -31.03
CA GLU A 50 -4.47 -11.49 -31.62
C GLU A 50 -5.14 -10.23 -31.05
N MET A 51 -4.76 -9.80 -29.84
CA MET A 51 -5.24 -8.55 -29.27
C MET A 51 -4.78 -7.30 -30.06
N GLY A 52 -3.75 -7.40 -30.89
CA GLY A 52 -3.26 -6.31 -31.73
C GLY A 52 -2.59 -5.16 -30.98
N VAL A 53 -2.31 -5.31 -29.68
CA VAL A 53 -1.63 -4.31 -28.84
C VAL A 53 -0.11 -4.29 -29.11
N ILE A 54 0.46 -5.46 -29.39
CA ILE A 54 1.87 -5.65 -29.76
C ILE A 54 1.96 -6.49 -31.02
N ASN A 55 3.08 -6.43 -31.73
CA ASN A 55 3.29 -7.26 -32.91
C ASN A 55 3.70 -8.70 -32.55
N SER A 56 3.70 -9.56 -33.57
CA SER A 56 4.08 -10.97 -33.41
C SER A 56 5.49 -11.14 -32.84
N SER A 57 6.47 -10.36 -33.31
CA SER A 57 7.86 -10.41 -32.84
C SER A 57 7.97 -10.18 -31.33
N LEU A 58 7.34 -9.13 -30.82
CA LEU A 58 7.33 -8.82 -29.39
C LEU A 58 6.57 -9.88 -28.59
N SER A 59 5.49 -10.45 -29.13
CA SER A 59 4.78 -11.53 -28.44
C SER A 59 5.63 -12.80 -28.27
N PHE A 60 6.46 -13.13 -29.27
CA PHE A 60 7.45 -14.22 -29.15
C PHE A 60 8.51 -13.88 -28.11
N GLN A 61 9.09 -12.68 -28.19
CA GLN A 61 10.11 -12.25 -27.24
C GLN A 61 9.61 -12.22 -25.79
N MET A 62 8.36 -11.78 -25.55
CA MET A 62 7.73 -11.85 -24.22
C MET A 62 7.61 -13.29 -23.71
N CYS A 63 7.24 -14.23 -24.59
CA CYS A 63 7.17 -15.64 -24.26
C CYS A 63 8.54 -16.23 -23.92
N ASP A 64 9.57 -15.86 -24.68
CA ASP A 64 10.96 -16.30 -24.45
C ASP A 64 11.48 -15.79 -23.10
N VAL A 65 11.22 -14.51 -22.77
CA VAL A 65 11.56 -13.95 -21.46
C VAL A 65 10.83 -14.70 -20.34
N ALA A 66 9.53 -15.00 -20.50
CA ALA A 66 8.76 -15.72 -19.48
C ALA A 66 9.32 -17.14 -19.23
N LEU A 67 9.68 -17.87 -20.28
CA LEU A 67 10.29 -19.20 -20.16
C LEU A 67 11.72 -19.16 -19.62
N ALA A 68 12.52 -18.16 -20.02
CA ALA A 68 13.89 -18.01 -19.56
C ALA A 68 13.95 -17.64 -18.07
N THR A 69 13.11 -16.69 -17.62
CA THR A 69 12.98 -16.35 -16.19
C THR A 69 12.55 -17.56 -15.37
N ALA A 70 11.60 -18.36 -15.86
CA ALA A 70 11.20 -19.62 -15.24
C ALA A 70 12.37 -20.60 -15.10
N SER A 71 13.16 -20.77 -16.16
CA SER A 71 14.33 -21.68 -16.17
C SER A 71 15.43 -21.24 -15.21
N VAL A 72 15.76 -19.94 -15.17
CA VAL A 72 16.74 -19.40 -14.21
C VAL A 72 16.24 -19.57 -12.77
N THR A 73 14.95 -19.32 -12.53
CA THR A 73 14.35 -19.46 -11.21
C THR A 73 14.35 -20.93 -10.76
N LEU A 74 14.01 -21.87 -11.63
CA LEU A 74 14.10 -23.31 -11.37
C LEU A 74 15.52 -23.73 -10.97
N CYS A 75 16.54 -23.30 -11.71
CA CYS A 75 17.94 -23.58 -11.39
C CYS A 75 18.35 -22.99 -10.03
N THR A 76 17.94 -21.75 -9.76
CA THR A 76 18.31 -21.03 -8.52
C THR A 76 17.60 -21.61 -7.30
N VAL A 77 16.32 -21.94 -7.42
CA VAL A 77 15.48 -22.38 -6.31
C VAL A 77 15.60 -23.88 -6.10
N PHE A 78 15.56 -24.71 -7.14
CA PHE A 78 15.60 -26.18 -7.00
C PHE A 78 16.99 -26.77 -7.21
N GLY A 79 18.01 -25.96 -7.50
CA GLY A 79 19.38 -26.44 -7.72
C GLY A 79 19.54 -27.25 -8.99
N MET A 80 18.68 -27.02 -10.00
CA MET A 80 18.79 -27.68 -11.30
C MET A 80 20.09 -27.25 -12.02
N ALA A 81 20.66 -28.15 -12.82
CA ALA A 81 21.89 -27.89 -13.57
C ALA A 81 21.65 -26.86 -14.70
N GLY A 82 22.70 -26.15 -15.12
CA GLY A 82 22.63 -25.24 -16.26
C GLY A 82 22.34 -23.78 -15.94
N LEU A 83 22.45 -23.34 -14.68
CA LEU A 83 22.14 -21.95 -14.27
C LEU A 83 22.79 -20.88 -15.15
N GLU A 84 24.08 -21.03 -15.50
CA GLU A 84 24.81 -20.06 -16.33
C GLU A 84 24.40 -20.10 -17.82
N GLU A 85 23.84 -21.21 -18.28
CA GLU A 85 23.20 -21.29 -19.60
C GLU A 85 21.85 -20.58 -19.57
N CYS A 86 20.99 -20.90 -18.60
CA CYS A 86 19.70 -20.22 -18.44
C CYS A 86 19.84 -18.70 -18.29
N LYS A 87 20.87 -18.21 -17.56
CA LYS A 87 21.15 -16.77 -17.44
C LYS A 87 21.53 -16.14 -18.79
N ARG A 88 22.28 -16.86 -19.62
CA ARG A 88 22.62 -16.39 -20.98
C ARG A 88 21.38 -16.38 -21.87
N ASP A 89 20.54 -17.39 -21.79
CA ASP A 89 19.29 -17.47 -22.55
C ASP A 89 18.33 -16.33 -22.14
N PHE A 90 18.24 -16.03 -20.84
CA PHE A 90 17.49 -14.88 -20.34
C PHE A 90 18.05 -13.56 -20.89
N SER A 91 19.37 -13.36 -20.81
CA SER A 91 20.01 -12.16 -21.37
C SER A 91 19.77 -12.03 -22.87
N ALA A 92 19.75 -13.14 -23.61
CA ALA A 92 19.47 -13.16 -25.03
C ALA A 92 17.99 -12.85 -25.33
N ALA A 93 17.05 -13.37 -24.54
CA ALA A 93 15.62 -13.09 -24.69
C ALA A 93 15.28 -11.61 -24.41
N CYS A 94 16.01 -10.96 -23.50
CA CYS A 94 15.80 -9.56 -23.16
C CYS A 94 16.25 -8.56 -24.25
N GLU A 95 17.08 -9.01 -25.21
CA GLU A 95 17.67 -8.17 -26.26
C GLU A 95 17.21 -8.60 -27.67
N PRO A 96 16.99 -7.66 -28.60
CA PRO A 96 17.05 -6.22 -28.42
C PRO A 96 15.86 -5.69 -27.61
N VAL A 97 16.01 -4.53 -26.97
CA VAL A 97 14.86 -3.81 -26.41
C VAL A 97 13.83 -3.55 -27.54
N PRO A 98 12.57 -4.03 -27.40
CA PRO A 98 11.57 -3.89 -28.44
C PRO A 98 11.22 -2.43 -28.70
N ARG A 99 10.98 -2.07 -29.97
CA ARG A 99 10.75 -0.67 -30.37
C ARG A 99 9.34 -0.17 -30.03
N GLU A 100 8.39 -1.08 -29.83
CA GLU A 100 6.98 -0.78 -29.58
C GLU A 100 6.75 -0.24 -28.15
N VAL A 101 7.63 -0.60 -27.22
CA VAL A 101 7.55 -0.26 -25.79
C VAL A 101 8.73 0.60 -25.37
N VAL A 102 8.53 1.46 -24.38
CA VAL A 102 9.67 2.20 -23.81
C VAL A 102 10.54 1.25 -22.97
N PRO A 103 11.86 1.49 -22.85
CA PRO A 103 12.76 0.60 -22.09
C PRO A 103 12.30 0.31 -20.66
N GLN A 104 11.63 1.27 -20.01
CA GLN A 104 11.08 1.10 -18.67
C GLN A 104 9.93 0.09 -18.62
N LEU A 105 9.00 0.14 -19.60
CA LEU A 105 7.90 -0.84 -19.69
C LEU A 105 8.43 -2.23 -20.01
N TRP A 106 9.48 -2.33 -20.85
CA TRP A 106 10.12 -3.60 -21.13
C TRP A 106 10.75 -4.24 -19.90
N ARG A 107 11.51 -3.48 -19.11
CA ARG A 107 12.08 -3.97 -17.84
C ARG A 107 10.99 -4.45 -16.88
N ARG A 108 9.92 -3.67 -16.70
CA ARG A 108 8.78 -4.07 -15.86
C ARG A 108 8.11 -5.38 -16.31
N THR A 109 8.12 -5.63 -17.63
CA THR A 109 7.63 -6.89 -18.18
C THR A 109 8.51 -8.06 -17.74
N GLN A 110 9.83 -7.84 -17.71
CA GLN A 110 10.78 -8.83 -17.19
C GLN A 110 10.59 -9.06 -15.67
N ASP A 111 10.45 -7.98 -14.89
CA ASP A 111 10.23 -8.07 -13.42
C ASP A 111 8.93 -8.80 -13.07
N PHE A 112 7.87 -8.54 -13.85
CA PHE A 112 6.62 -9.26 -13.75
C PHE A 112 6.83 -10.78 -13.95
N PHE A 113 7.52 -11.20 -15.00
CA PHE A 113 7.78 -12.63 -15.21
C PHE A 113 8.70 -13.25 -14.15
N TRP A 114 9.69 -12.50 -13.65
CA TRP A 114 10.51 -12.92 -12.51
C TRP A 114 9.68 -13.18 -11.26
N SER A 115 8.79 -12.25 -10.89
CA SER A 115 7.91 -12.43 -9.74
C SER A 115 6.93 -13.60 -9.93
N ALA A 116 6.39 -13.79 -11.14
CA ALA A 116 5.53 -14.93 -11.46
C ALA A 116 6.25 -16.28 -11.31
N ALA A 117 7.50 -16.37 -11.80
CA ALA A 117 8.32 -17.57 -11.69
C ALA A 117 8.67 -17.88 -10.22
N ARG A 118 9.03 -16.85 -9.43
CA ARG A 118 9.30 -16.99 -8.00
C ARG A 118 8.07 -17.46 -7.23
N LEU A 119 6.91 -16.87 -7.49
CA LEU A 119 5.63 -17.28 -6.92
C LEU A 119 5.33 -18.75 -7.22
N ALA A 120 5.45 -19.18 -8.49
CA ALA A 120 5.22 -20.57 -8.87
C ALA A 120 6.18 -21.53 -8.16
N CYS A 121 7.47 -21.17 -8.05
CA CYS A 121 8.44 -21.98 -7.31
C CYS A 121 8.15 -22.06 -5.81
N ALA A 122 7.70 -20.95 -5.19
CA ALA A 122 7.28 -20.94 -3.78
C ALA A 122 6.08 -21.86 -3.54
N GLN A 123 5.10 -21.85 -4.46
CA GLN A 123 3.94 -22.76 -4.42
C GLN A 123 4.39 -24.22 -4.49
N GLN A 124 5.33 -24.55 -5.38
CA GLN A 124 5.86 -25.92 -5.51
C GLN A 124 6.62 -26.39 -4.26
N ARG A 125 7.25 -25.47 -3.51
CA ARG A 125 7.91 -25.79 -2.23
C ARG A 125 6.95 -25.94 -1.06
N GLY A 126 5.69 -25.52 -1.20
CA GLY A 126 4.73 -25.46 -0.10
C GLY A 126 5.09 -24.40 0.96
N ASP A 127 5.89 -23.40 0.61
CA ASP A 127 6.29 -22.31 1.51
C ASP A 127 5.19 -21.23 1.53
N ALA A 128 4.19 -21.42 2.40
CA ALA A 128 3.02 -20.53 2.46
C ALA A 128 3.40 -19.07 2.73
N ALA A 129 4.41 -18.82 3.56
CA ALA A 129 4.90 -17.48 3.87
C ALA A 129 5.45 -16.81 2.61
N ARG A 130 6.30 -17.54 1.87
CA ARG A 130 6.90 -17.04 0.63
C ARG A 130 5.87 -16.88 -0.48
N VAL A 131 4.88 -17.77 -0.56
CA VAL A 131 3.78 -17.65 -1.53
C VAL A 131 3.02 -16.33 -1.32
N LEU A 132 2.66 -15.99 -0.09
CA LEU A 132 1.97 -14.72 0.21
C LEU A 132 2.84 -13.52 -0.18
N GLN A 133 4.12 -13.56 0.16
CA GLN A 133 5.07 -12.50 -0.19
C GLN A 133 5.22 -12.32 -1.70
N GLU A 134 5.47 -13.41 -2.44
CA GLU A 134 5.68 -13.33 -3.90
C GLU A 134 4.38 -13.01 -4.65
N GLN A 135 3.23 -13.40 -4.11
CA GLN A 135 1.92 -13.03 -4.65
C GLN A 135 1.74 -11.50 -4.62
N HIS A 136 2.11 -10.87 -3.50
CA HIS A 136 2.09 -9.41 -3.36
C HIS A 136 2.98 -8.71 -4.40
N VAL A 137 4.22 -9.19 -4.56
CA VAL A 137 5.17 -8.67 -5.56
C VAL A 137 4.63 -8.84 -6.98
N TYR A 138 4.05 -10.00 -7.28
CA TYR A 138 3.43 -10.31 -8.57
C TYR A 138 2.27 -9.34 -8.90
N ASP A 139 1.36 -9.11 -7.94
CA ASP A 139 0.23 -8.21 -8.16
C ASP A 139 0.67 -6.75 -8.28
N ARG A 140 1.71 -6.33 -7.56
CA ARG A 140 2.35 -5.02 -7.75
C ARG A 140 2.92 -4.86 -9.16
N HIS A 141 3.71 -5.81 -9.66
CA HIS A 141 4.26 -5.73 -11.01
C HIS A 141 3.16 -5.77 -12.08
N ALA A 142 2.09 -6.54 -11.88
CA ALA A 142 0.94 -6.52 -12.77
C ALA A 142 0.27 -5.13 -12.84
N ARG A 143 0.14 -4.42 -11.71
CA ARG A 143 -0.35 -3.02 -11.69
C ARG A 143 0.57 -2.08 -12.46
N HIS A 144 1.88 -2.23 -12.28
CA HIS A 144 2.89 -1.42 -12.96
C HIS A 144 2.89 -1.61 -14.48
N LEU A 145 2.57 -2.81 -14.97
CA LEU A 145 2.35 -3.05 -16.40
C LEU A 145 1.13 -2.31 -16.92
N ALA A 146 0.05 -2.24 -16.13
CA ALA A 146 -1.18 -1.53 -16.50
C ALA A 146 -1.08 0.01 -16.40
N GLY A 147 0.05 0.56 -15.96
CA GLY A 147 0.23 2.01 -15.79
C GLY A 147 -0.50 2.60 -14.58
N LEU A 148 -0.99 1.75 -13.68
CA LEU A 148 -1.56 2.15 -12.40
C LEU A 148 -0.40 2.46 -11.45
N ARG A 149 0.09 3.72 -11.47
CA ARG A 149 1.15 4.23 -10.57
C ARG A 149 0.63 5.37 -9.70
N ARG A 150 1.37 5.67 -8.63
CA ARG A 150 1.31 6.95 -7.90
C ARG A 150 1.33 8.11 -8.88
N LEU A 151 0.36 9.01 -8.76
CA LEU A 151 0.41 10.31 -9.43
C LEU A 151 1.60 11.06 -8.84
N GLY A 152 2.68 11.17 -9.61
CA GLY A 152 3.85 11.96 -9.21
C GLY A 152 3.47 13.38 -8.80
N ALA A 153 4.34 14.03 -8.01
CA ALA A 153 4.12 15.32 -7.39
C ALA A 153 3.82 16.46 -8.39
N VAL A 154 2.58 16.58 -8.83
CA VAL A 154 2.07 17.72 -9.59
C VAL A 154 0.98 18.36 -8.73
N ARG A 155 1.17 19.64 -8.37
CA ARG A 155 0.07 20.42 -7.77
C ARG A 155 -1.08 20.45 -8.76
N LEU A 156 -2.22 19.88 -8.37
CA LEU A 156 -3.41 19.88 -9.18
C LEU A 156 -3.90 21.33 -9.36
N PRO A 157 -4.31 21.76 -10.57
CA PRO A 157 -4.99 23.03 -10.74
C PRO A 157 -6.36 22.99 -10.04
N PRO A 158 -6.92 24.14 -9.61
CA PRO A 158 -8.18 24.21 -8.84
C PRO A 158 -9.34 23.40 -9.45
N GLU A 159 -9.49 23.43 -10.78
CA GLU A 159 -10.54 22.71 -11.51
C GLU A 159 -10.40 21.17 -11.43
N ALA A 160 -9.20 20.66 -11.19
CA ALA A 160 -8.94 19.23 -11.02
C ALA A 160 -9.18 18.74 -9.58
N HIS A 161 -9.25 19.64 -8.59
CA HIS A 161 -9.51 19.26 -7.20
C HIS A 161 -10.93 18.72 -6.99
N GLU A 162 -11.93 19.25 -7.71
CA GLU A 162 -13.31 18.78 -7.59
C GLU A 162 -13.45 17.36 -8.18
N THR A 163 -12.86 17.14 -9.36
CA THR A 163 -12.79 15.81 -9.99
C THR A 163 -12.04 14.80 -9.11
N PHE A 164 -10.88 15.18 -8.55
CA PHE A 164 -10.10 14.34 -7.65
C PHE A 164 -10.90 13.97 -6.38
N SER A 165 -11.58 14.95 -5.78
CA SER A 165 -12.38 14.73 -4.56
C SER A 165 -13.56 13.78 -4.82
N SER A 166 -14.21 13.91 -6.00
CA SER A 166 -15.30 13.02 -6.42
C SER A 166 -14.81 11.59 -6.66
N GLU A 167 -13.65 11.42 -7.31
CA GLU A 167 -13.05 10.10 -7.53
C GLU A 167 -12.63 9.43 -6.21
N VAL A 168 -11.98 10.18 -5.32
CA VAL A 168 -11.64 9.75 -3.97
C VAL A 168 -12.88 9.32 -3.20
N ALA A 169 -13.99 10.07 -3.31
CA ALA A 169 -15.22 9.71 -2.61
C ALA A 169 -15.83 8.39 -3.09
N ARG A 170 -15.58 8.00 -4.35
CA ARG A 170 -16.01 6.69 -4.89
C ARG A 170 -15.13 5.56 -4.39
N ILE A 171 -13.81 5.77 -4.34
CA ILE A 171 -12.85 4.77 -3.87
C ILE A 171 -12.98 4.58 -2.35
N MET A 172 -13.06 5.68 -1.60
CA MET A 172 -13.15 5.70 -0.13
C MET A 172 -14.40 6.47 0.32
N PRO A 173 -15.60 5.84 0.38
CA PRO A 173 -16.84 6.54 0.72
C PRO A 173 -16.86 7.11 2.15
N SER A 174 -16.24 6.43 3.10
CA SER A 174 -16.17 6.85 4.50
C SER A 174 -15.16 7.97 4.77
N THR A 175 -15.33 8.66 5.89
CA THR A 175 -14.31 9.57 6.43
C THR A 175 -13.28 8.76 7.22
N VAL A 176 -12.06 8.68 6.72
CA VAL A 176 -10.94 7.99 7.38
C VAL A 176 -9.87 9.03 7.69
N VAL A 177 -9.46 9.11 8.95
CA VAL A 177 -8.39 9.99 9.42
C VAL A 177 -7.28 9.14 10.01
N MET A 178 -6.04 9.40 9.64
CA MET A 178 -4.86 8.73 10.17
C MET A 178 -3.94 9.75 10.83
N LEU A 179 -3.57 9.48 12.07
CA LEU A 179 -2.47 10.13 12.76
C LEU A 179 -1.25 9.21 12.76
N SER A 180 -0.11 9.77 12.39
CA SER A 180 1.17 9.07 12.43
C SER A 180 2.32 10.03 12.72
N THR A 181 3.51 9.48 12.92
CA THR A 181 4.76 10.26 13.00
C THR A 181 5.75 9.83 11.92
N CYS A 182 6.36 10.80 11.23
CA CYS A 182 7.41 10.56 10.24
C CYS A 182 8.74 11.12 10.74
N LEU A 183 9.87 10.46 10.48
CA LEU A 183 11.18 11.02 10.85
C LEU A 183 11.51 12.23 9.97
N GLU A 184 12.02 13.31 10.55
CA GLU A 184 12.42 14.52 9.81
C GLU A 184 13.48 14.25 8.73
N SER A 185 14.43 13.36 9.03
CA SER A 185 15.62 13.09 8.21
C SER A 185 15.45 11.93 7.22
N SER A 186 14.25 11.36 7.05
CA SER A 186 14.03 10.24 6.12
C SER A 186 13.96 10.72 4.67
N HIS A 187 15.09 11.25 4.17
CA HIS A 187 15.53 11.02 2.81
C HIS A 187 16.57 9.92 2.93
N SER A 188 16.24 8.67 2.56
CA SER A 188 17.18 7.56 2.54
C SER A 188 17.74 7.12 3.91
N THR A 189 17.00 6.26 4.61
CA THR A 189 17.63 5.19 5.40
C THR A 189 17.06 3.85 4.96
N SER A 190 17.95 2.93 4.65
CA SER A 190 17.73 1.63 3.99
C SER A 190 16.51 0.86 4.50
N ALA A 191 15.70 0.39 3.55
CA ALA A 191 14.54 -0.46 3.79
C ALA A 191 14.92 -1.77 4.52
N PRO A 192 14.10 -2.24 5.46
CA PRO A 192 14.24 -3.61 5.96
C PRO A 192 13.94 -4.61 4.84
N SER A 193 14.86 -5.54 4.58
CA SER A 193 14.61 -6.75 3.80
C SER A 193 14.21 -7.90 4.75
N PRO A 194 13.36 -8.85 4.34
CA PRO A 194 13.06 -10.07 5.09
C PRO A 194 14.31 -10.84 5.54
N ARG A 195 15.47 -10.62 4.90
CA ARG A 195 16.75 -11.29 5.18
C ARG A 195 17.58 -10.64 6.29
N THR A 196 17.29 -9.40 6.69
CA THR A 196 18.06 -8.67 7.71
C THR A 196 17.10 -7.99 8.69
N PRO A 197 16.71 -8.66 9.79
CA PRO A 197 15.98 -8.01 10.86
C PRO A 197 16.86 -6.91 11.48
N TYR A 198 16.19 -5.80 11.77
CA TYR A 198 16.71 -4.50 12.16
C TYR A 198 17.74 -4.51 13.31
N SER A 199 18.64 -3.52 13.29
CA SER A 199 19.43 -3.05 14.44
C SER A 199 19.25 -1.53 14.53
N GLY A 200 18.32 -1.04 15.38
CA GLY A 200 18.24 0.39 15.74
C GLY A 200 17.07 1.23 15.21
N ALA A 201 15.87 0.67 15.01
CA ALA A 201 14.68 1.47 14.68
C ALA A 201 14.26 2.33 15.88
N ILE A 202 13.97 3.61 15.65
CA ILE A 202 13.45 4.52 16.69
C ILE A 202 11.97 4.22 16.89
N GLU A 203 11.58 3.72 18.06
CA GLU A 203 10.17 3.43 18.40
C GLU A 203 9.23 4.59 18.02
N GLY A 204 8.05 4.26 17.50
CA GLY A 204 6.99 5.24 17.26
C GLY A 204 6.61 5.97 18.56
N ARG A 205 6.34 7.27 18.48
CA ARG A 205 5.92 8.09 19.63
C ARG A 205 4.61 8.83 19.37
N CYS A 206 3.89 8.51 18.31
CA CYS A 206 2.67 9.23 17.92
C CYS A 206 1.61 9.19 19.02
N THR A 207 1.36 8.00 19.58
CA THR A 207 0.36 7.73 20.61
C THR A 207 0.72 8.45 21.90
N GLU A 208 1.98 8.33 22.35
CA GLU A 208 2.48 9.02 23.54
C GLU A 208 2.31 10.54 23.42
N LEU A 209 2.69 11.13 22.28
CA LEU A 209 2.58 12.57 22.04
C LEU A 209 1.13 13.03 22.02
N LEU A 210 0.26 12.28 21.34
CA LEU A 210 -1.17 12.58 21.26
C LEU A 210 -1.80 12.58 22.65
N LEU A 211 -1.65 11.49 23.40
CA LEU A 211 -2.31 11.32 24.70
C LEU A 211 -1.79 12.30 25.75
N LYS A 212 -0.49 12.62 25.75
CA LYS A 212 0.07 13.69 26.58
C LYS A 212 -0.56 15.04 26.25
N THR A 213 -0.67 15.37 24.97
CA THR A 213 -1.23 16.65 24.53
C THR A 213 -2.72 16.78 24.90
N LEU A 214 -3.49 15.71 24.71
CA LEU A 214 -4.92 15.66 25.09
C LEU A 214 -5.13 15.73 26.60
N GLY A 215 -4.18 15.23 27.40
CA GLY A 215 -4.23 15.30 28.85
C GLY A 215 -4.00 16.71 29.41
N GLU A 216 -3.23 17.55 28.70
CA GLU A 216 -2.93 18.92 29.12
C GLU A 216 -3.96 19.95 28.59
N PHE A 217 -4.60 19.68 27.45
CA PHE A 217 -5.49 20.63 26.78
C PHE A 217 -6.70 19.95 26.12
N GLN A 218 -7.86 19.97 26.78
CA GLN A 218 -9.13 19.52 26.19
C GLN A 218 -9.66 20.55 25.17
N ASP A 219 -10.43 20.08 24.18
CA ASP A 219 -11.15 20.89 23.17
C ASP A 219 -10.29 21.75 22.23
N ARG A 220 -9.16 21.20 21.77
CA ARG A 220 -8.26 21.87 20.81
C ARG A 220 -8.60 21.55 19.38
N SER A 221 -8.35 22.51 18.50
CA SER A 221 -8.39 22.28 17.07
C SER A 221 -7.31 21.27 16.64
N TRP A 222 -7.53 20.58 15.51
CA TRP A 222 -6.50 19.72 14.91
C TRP A 222 -5.16 20.44 14.73
N MET A 223 -5.17 21.70 14.31
CA MET A 223 -3.99 22.55 14.16
C MET A 223 -3.22 22.69 15.47
N GLU A 224 -3.92 23.07 16.55
CA GLU A 224 -3.30 23.27 17.85
C GLU A 224 -2.79 21.97 18.46
N LEU A 225 -3.52 20.87 18.25
CA LEU A 225 -3.13 19.53 18.67
C LEU A 225 -1.82 19.11 18.00
N LEU A 226 -1.77 19.14 16.67
CA LEU A 226 -0.57 18.80 15.89
C LEU A 226 0.61 19.68 16.24
N TRP A 227 0.38 20.99 16.44
CA TRP A 227 1.42 21.93 16.83
C TRP A 227 1.93 21.68 18.26
N ALA A 228 1.05 21.34 19.19
CA ALA A 228 1.45 20.99 20.56
C ALA A 228 2.21 19.66 20.62
N MET A 229 1.75 18.61 19.91
CA MET A 229 2.49 17.36 19.72
C MET A 229 3.89 17.64 19.15
N ARG A 230 3.98 18.51 18.15
CA ARG A 230 5.26 18.89 17.53
C ARG A 230 6.22 19.53 18.53
N ARG A 231 5.74 20.42 19.40
CA ARG A 231 6.59 21.09 20.42
C ARG A 231 7.18 20.13 21.44
N LEU A 232 6.47 19.06 21.78
CA LEU A 232 6.99 18.01 22.65
C LEU A 232 8.19 17.28 22.01
N VAL A 233 8.25 17.23 20.67
CA VAL A 233 9.35 16.59 19.92
C VAL A 233 10.57 17.51 19.74
N VAL A 234 10.37 18.83 19.62
CA VAL A 234 11.45 19.81 19.38
C VAL A 234 12.53 19.81 20.49
N HIS A 235 12.17 19.40 21.70
CA HIS A 235 13.09 19.34 22.85
C HIS A 235 13.90 18.03 22.92
N GLY A 236 13.71 17.10 21.98
CA GLY A 236 14.48 15.86 21.85
C GLY A 236 15.75 15.98 20.98
N ARG A 237 16.50 14.88 20.86
CA ARG A 237 17.69 14.81 19.99
C ARG A 237 17.28 14.95 18.51
N PRO A 238 18.02 15.69 17.67
CA PRO A 238 17.69 15.87 16.24
C PRO A 238 17.44 14.57 15.46
N ALA A 239 18.20 13.51 15.76
CA ALA A 239 18.06 12.19 15.13
C ALA A 239 16.77 11.44 15.51
N GLU A 240 16.04 11.90 16.53
CA GLU A 240 14.81 11.31 17.05
C GLU A 240 13.59 12.21 16.76
N ARG A 241 13.76 13.28 15.98
CA ARG A 241 12.68 14.22 15.70
C ARG A 241 11.67 13.63 14.73
N GLN A 242 10.58 13.18 15.32
CA GLN A 242 9.36 12.77 14.66
C GLN A 242 8.45 13.98 14.34
N VAL A 243 7.84 13.98 13.15
CA VAL A 243 6.90 14.99 12.67
C VAL A 243 5.49 14.39 12.71
N PRO A 244 4.62 14.87 13.61
CA PRO A 244 3.21 14.53 13.58
C PRO A 244 2.63 14.88 12.20
N THR A 245 2.00 13.89 11.59
CA THR A 245 1.38 14.02 10.28
C THR A 245 -0.05 13.49 10.40
N VAL A 246 -0.99 14.23 9.81
CA VAL A 246 -2.36 13.76 9.65
C VAL A 246 -2.61 13.52 8.17
N SER A 247 -3.20 12.39 7.84
CA SER A 247 -3.73 12.13 6.50
C SER A 247 -5.21 11.75 6.58
N CYS A 248 -5.95 12.03 5.52
CA CYS A 248 -7.41 11.92 5.54
C CYS A 248 -7.97 11.53 4.17
N SER A 249 -9.10 10.81 4.16
CA SER A 249 -9.87 10.52 2.94
C SER A 249 -10.63 11.74 2.40
N ARG A 250 -10.74 12.82 3.20
CA ARG A 250 -11.40 14.09 2.84
C ARG A 250 -10.54 15.27 3.28
N LEU A 251 -10.77 16.44 2.71
CA LEU A 251 -10.21 17.68 3.24
C LEU A 251 -10.75 17.90 4.66
N LEU A 252 -9.88 17.82 5.65
CA LEU A 252 -10.18 18.09 7.04
C LEU A 252 -9.91 19.58 7.33
N ASP A 253 -10.91 20.29 7.85
CA ASP A 253 -10.69 21.64 8.37
C ASP A 253 -9.91 21.55 9.68
N LEU A 254 -8.64 21.93 9.64
CA LEU A 254 -7.73 21.83 10.78
C LEU A 254 -8.10 22.77 11.95
N ASN A 255 -9.07 23.69 11.78
CA ASN A 255 -9.60 24.51 12.87
C ASN A 255 -10.68 23.82 13.70
N THR A 256 -11.24 22.72 13.18
CA THR A 256 -12.25 21.95 13.91
C THR A 256 -11.60 21.23 15.09
N SER A 257 -12.36 21.08 16.18
CA SER A 257 -11.90 20.35 17.36
C SER A 257 -11.58 18.90 17.00
N PHE A 258 -10.45 18.41 17.52
CA PHE A 258 -10.12 16.99 17.43
C PHE A 258 -11.18 16.17 18.18
N SER A 259 -11.63 15.09 17.54
CA SER A 259 -12.52 14.12 18.16
C SER A 259 -12.34 12.76 17.49
N VAL A 260 -12.43 11.70 18.30
CA VAL A 260 -12.54 10.30 17.84
C VAL A 260 -14.00 9.88 17.62
N ILE A 261 -14.94 10.80 17.83
CA ILE A 261 -16.38 10.60 17.65
C ILE A 261 -16.78 11.26 16.33
N ASN A 262 -17.62 10.55 15.58
CA ASN A 262 -18.22 11.02 14.34
C ASN A 262 -18.84 12.43 14.54
N PRO A 263 -18.61 13.40 13.64
CA PRO A 263 -19.20 14.74 13.74
C PRO A 263 -20.73 14.76 13.75
N LYS A 264 -21.38 13.72 13.22
CA LYS A 264 -22.84 13.50 13.25
C LYS A 264 -23.12 12.15 13.90
N PRO A 265 -22.92 12.02 15.23
CA PRO A 265 -22.96 10.73 15.88
C PRO A 265 -24.41 10.25 16.01
N SER A 266 -24.72 9.11 15.41
CA SER A 266 -26.02 8.42 15.54
C SER A 266 -25.87 6.90 15.61
N GLY A 267 -24.63 6.41 15.64
CA GLY A 267 -24.28 5.00 15.60
C GLY A 267 -23.44 4.56 16.80
N ARG A 268 -22.80 3.40 16.68
CA ARG A 268 -21.98 2.80 17.73
C ARG A 268 -20.54 3.33 17.70
N CYS A 269 -19.86 3.19 18.83
CA CYS A 269 -18.43 3.43 18.96
C CYS A 269 -17.70 2.09 19.12
N ARG A 270 -16.78 1.74 18.22
CA ARG A 270 -16.03 0.47 18.26
C ARG A 270 -14.55 0.68 18.02
N ALA A 271 -13.70 -0.06 18.72
CA ALA A 271 -12.25 0.07 18.59
C ALA A 271 -11.52 -1.27 18.50
N LEU A 272 -10.47 -1.31 17.68
CA LEU A 272 -9.46 -2.36 17.66
C LEU A 272 -8.12 -1.76 18.08
N LEU A 273 -7.52 -2.30 19.14
CA LEU A 273 -6.23 -1.85 19.68
C LEU A 273 -5.21 -2.98 19.57
N VAL A 274 -4.15 -2.76 18.81
CA VAL A 274 -3.06 -3.73 18.58
C VAL A 274 -1.77 -3.13 19.11
N GLY A 275 -1.12 -3.85 20.04
CA GLY A 275 0.15 -3.44 20.63
C GLY A 275 1.12 -4.61 20.68
N ILE A 276 2.26 -4.49 20.00
CA ILE A 276 3.23 -5.58 19.85
C ILE A 276 4.59 -5.14 20.40
N ASN A 277 5.08 -5.84 21.41
CA ASN A 277 6.43 -5.65 21.98
C ASN A 277 7.44 -6.68 21.47
N TYR A 278 7.02 -7.65 20.65
CA TYR A 278 7.83 -8.75 20.13
C TYR A 278 8.54 -9.52 21.24
N VAL A 279 7.81 -9.80 22.33
CA VAL A 279 8.33 -10.43 23.54
C VAL A 279 9.00 -11.76 23.19
N GLY A 280 10.28 -11.90 23.59
CA GLY A 280 11.08 -13.09 23.29
C GLY A 280 11.73 -13.13 21.91
N GLN A 281 11.55 -12.12 21.05
CA GLN A 281 12.23 -12.02 19.75
C GLN A 281 13.43 -11.05 19.84
N GLU A 282 14.63 -11.59 20.03
CA GLU A 282 15.86 -10.79 20.10
C GLU A 282 16.04 -9.89 18.87
N GLY A 283 16.48 -8.64 19.11
CA GLY A 283 16.68 -7.62 18.06
C GLY A 283 15.41 -6.90 17.58
N LEU A 284 14.21 -7.36 17.97
CA LEU A 284 12.94 -6.73 17.59
C LEU A 284 12.13 -6.19 18.77
N GLN A 285 12.56 -6.45 20.01
CA GLN A 285 11.79 -6.07 21.19
C GLN A 285 11.54 -4.56 21.26
N MET A 286 10.31 -4.22 21.63
CA MET A 286 9.85 -2.86 21.90
C MET A 286 9.29 -2.76 23.31
N SER A 287 9.15 -1.54 23.82
CA SER A 287 8.63 -1.27 25.16
C SER A 287 7.31 -0.48 25.18
N VAL A 288 6.89 0.06 24.04
CA VAL A 288 5.78 1.03 23.94
C VAL A 288 4.42 0.41 23.62
N GLY A 289 4.36 -0.66 22.84
CA GLY A 289 3.11 -1.20 22.28
C GLY A 289 2.05 -1.53 23.33
N HIS A 290 2.46 -2.21 24.41
CA HIS A 290 1.55 -2.57 25.50
C HIS A 290 1.00 -1.33 26.24
N LYS A 291 1.88 -0.35 26.46
CA LYS A 291 1.53 0.89 27.17
C LYS A 291 0.57 1.74 26.34
N ASP A 292 0.85 1.89 25.05
CA ASP A 292 0.04 2.66 24.10
C ASP A 292 -1.40 2.12 24.04
N VAL A 293 -1.55 0.79 23.97
CA VAL A 293 -2.86 0.13 24.03
C VAL A 293 -3.59 0.44 25.35
N ALA A 294 -2.91 0.32 26.48
CA ALA A 294 -3.52 0.55 27.79
C ALA A 294 -3.99 2.01 27.97
N GLU A 295 -3.15 2.97 27.60
CA GLU A 295 -3.45 4.40 27.70
C GLU A 295 -4.54 4.82 26.70
N THR A 296 -4.49 4.31 25.47
CA THR A 296 -5.51 4.58 24.44
C THR A 296 -6.85 3.98 24.82
N ARG A 297 -6.89 2.75 25.34
CA ARG A 297 -8.13 2.14 25.85
C ARG A 297 -8.77 3.02 26.91
N ARG A 298 -7.98 3.50 27.89
CA ARG A 298 -8.49 4.40 28.93
C ARG A 298 -9.04 5.70 28.36
N TYR A 299 -8.37 6.28 27.36
CA TYR A 299 -8.86 7.47 26.66
C TYR A 299 -10.18 7.20 25.93
N LEU A 300 -10.29 6.14 25.13
CA LEU A 300 -11.52 5.84 24.38
C LEU A 300 -12.72 5.59 25.30
N LEU A 301 -12.52 4.90 26.43
CA LEU A 301 -13.57 4.71 27.42
C LEU A 301 -14.05 6.05 28.00
N SER A 302 -13.17 7.04 28.18
CA SER A 302 -13.56 8.38 28.62
C SER A 302 -14.28 9.19 27.55
N GLN A 303 -14.10 8.84 26.27
CA GLN A 303 -14.82 9.43 25.13
C GLN A 303 -16.18 8.77 24.84
N GLY A 304 -16.57 7.75 25.62
CA GLY A 304 -17.88 7.08 25.49
C GLY A 304 -17.86 5.77 24.70
N TYR A 305 -16.68 5.21 24.38
CA TYR A 305 -16.59 3.84 23.87
C TYR A 305 -16.94 2.85 24.99
N SER A 306 -17.77 1.84 24.69
CA SER A 306 -18.04 0.76 25.63
C SER A 306 -16.86 -0.19 25.70
N ALA A 307 -16.56 -0.73 26.88
CA ALA A 307 -15.52 -1.74 27.04
C ALA A 307 -15.77 -3.01 26.20
N ASP A 308 -17.03 -3.35 25.96
CA ASP A 308 -17.44 -4.52 25.17
C ASP A 308 -17.23 -4.31 23.65
N ASP A 309 -17.16 -3.06 23.21
CA ASP A 309 -16.88 -2.68 21.82
C ASP A 309 -15.40 -2.30 21.60
N VAL A 310 -14.51 -2.66 22.53
CA VAL A 310 -13.05 -2.47 22.38
C VAL A 310 -12.36 -3.84 22.37
N LYS A 311 -11.89 -4.25 21.19
CA LYS A 311 -11.06 -5.45 21.01
C LYS A 311 -9.58 -5.11 21.19
N VAL A 312 -8.86 -5.94 21.95
CA VAL A 312 -7.44 -5.73 22.30
C VAL A 312 -6.61 -6.95 21.89
N LEU A 313 -5.54 -6.73 21.14
CA LEU A 313 -4.55 -7.74 20.73
C LEU A 313 -3.16 -7.32 21.24
N VAL A 314 -2.56 -8.12 22.12
CA VAL A 314 -1.28 -7.80 22.79
C VAL A 314 -0.48 -9.07 23.08
N ASP A 315 0.84 -9.03 22.86
CA ASP A 315 1.76 -10.15 23.13
C ASP A 315 2.27 -10.18 24.59
N ASP A 316 1.36 -10.05 25.57
CA ASP A 316 1.66 -10.06 27.01
C ASP A 316 1.42 -11.43 27.68
N GLY A 317 1.01 -12.43 26.90
CA GLY A 317 0.65 -13.77 27.37
C GLY A 317 -0.72 -13.87 28.06
N ARG A 318 -1.52 -12.79 28.05
CA ARG A 318 -2.87 -12.75 28.65
C ARG A 318 -3.96 -12.41 27.64
N HIS A 319 -3.68 -11.47 26.73
CA HIS A 319 -4.59 -11.09 25.66
C HIS A 319 -4.50 -12.02 24.46
N GLU A 320 -5.45 -11.88 23.52
CA GLU A 320 -5.35 -12.56 22.21
C GLU A 320 -4.08 -12.09 21.50
N VAL A 321 -3.33 -13.05 20.97
CA VAL A 321 -2.00 -12.82 20.38
C VAL A 321 -2.15 -12.01 19.09
N PRO A 322 -1.34 -10.95 18.88
CA PRO A 322 -1.39 -10.12 17.68
C PRO A 322 -0.63 -10.79 16.50
N ASP A 323 -1.04 -12.00 16.14
CA ASP A 323 -0.60 -12.67 14.92
C ASP A 323 -1.33 -12.09 13.69
N LYS A 324 -0.82 -12.37 12.48
CA LYS A 324 -1.37 -11.82 11.23
C LYS A 324 -2.87 -12.07 11.13
N LYS A 325 -3.29 -13.31 11.40
CA LYS A 325 -4.68 -13.74 11.29
C LYS A 325 -5.59 -13.03 12.29
N ALA A 326 -5.16 -12.85 13.54
CA ALA A 326 -5.93 -12.17 14.59
C ALA A 326 -6.09 -10.68 14.27
N ILE A 327 -5.04 -10.04 13.75
CA ILE A 327 -5.10 -8.62 13.32
C ILE A 327 -6.07 -8.45 12.16
N GLU A 328 -5.98 -9.28 11.11
CA GLU A 328 -6.89 -9.24 9.95
C GLU A 328 -8.35 -9.51 10.35
N ALA A 329 -8.58 -10.50 11.21
CA ALA A 329 -9.90 -10.79 11.77
C ALA A 329 -10.41 -9.63 12.63
N GLY A 330 -9.53 -8.96 13.38
CA GLY A 330 -9.82 -7.75 14.13
C GLY A 330 -10.28 -6.61 13.22
N MET A 331 -9.55 -6.34 12.14
CA MET A 331 -9.90 -5.30 11.16
C MET A 331 -11.28 -5.58 10.55
N SER A 332 -11.51 -6.82 10.14
CA SER A 332 -12.80 -7.28 9.61
C SER A 332 -13.93 -7.08 10.64
N TRP A 333 -13.71 -7.43 11.90
CA TRP A 333 -14.68 -7.25 12.99
C TRP A 333 -14.99 -5.77 13.28
N LEU A 334 -13.98 -4.90 13.19
CA LEU A 334 -14.12 -3.47 13.44
C LEU A 334 -15.10 -2.84 12.44
N VAL A 335 -14.97 -3.18 11.16
CA VAL A 335 -15.80 -2.64 10.09
C VAL A 335 -17.11 -3.38 9.87
N HIS A 336 -17.25 -4.60 10.40
CA HIS A 336 -18.40 -5.47 10.13
C HIS A 336 -19.73 -4.83 10.53
N GLY A 337 -20.58 -4.55 9.55
CA GLY A 337 -21.91 -3.96 9.76
C GLY A 337 -21.88 -2.48 10.14
N ALA A 338 -20.78 -1.77 9.85
CA ALA A 338 -20.68 -0.34 10.06
C ALA A 338 -21.76 0.43 9.26
N LYS A 339 -22.31 1.48 9.86
CA LYS A 339 -23.39 2.30 9.29
C LYS A 339 -23.11 3.80 9.45
N PRO A 340 -23.75 4.66 8.64
CA PRO A 340 -23.63 6.10 8.79
C PRO A 340 -23.87 6.54 10.25
N GLY A 341 -22.96 7.38 10.78
CA GLY A 341 -23.00 7.86 12.16
C GLY A 341 -22.18 7.02 13.15
N ASP A 342 -21.62 5.87 12.75
CA ASP A 342 -20.69 5.09 13.56
C ASP A 342 -19.33 5.82 13.72
N SER A 343 -18.68 5.58 14.87
CA SER A 343 -17.32 6.02 15.19
C SER A 343 -16.43 4.80 15.41
N LEU A 344 -15.46 4.60 14.52
CA LEU A 344 -14.54 3.47 14.56
C LEU A 344 -13.14 3.97 14.91
N PHE A 345 -12.41 3.18 15.69
CA PHE A 345 -11.04 3.51 16.08
C PHE A 345 -10.10 2.33 15.87
N PHE A 346 -8.96 2.58 15.23
CA PHE A 346 -7.91 1.58 15.06
C PHE A 346 -6.57 2.10 15.58
N LEU A 347 -5.98 1.41 16.54
CA LEU A 347 -4.60 1.64 16.97
C LEU A 347 -3.74 0.46 16.54
N TYR A 348 -2.61 0.76 15.90
CA TYR A 348 -1.50 -0.16 15.78
C TYR A 348 -0.24 0.49 16.36
N SER A 349 0.35 -0.14 17.37
CA SER A 349 1.66 0.23 17.92
C SER A 349 2.61 -0.98 17.88
N GLY A 350 3.68 -0.86 17.11
CA GLY A 350 4.60 -1.97 16.79
C GLY A 350 5.58 -1.59 15.66
N HIS A 351 6.22 -2.58 15.03
CA HIS A 351 7.08 -2.34 13.87
C HIS A 351 6.26 -2.14 12.59
N GLY A 352 6.78 -1.28 11.72
CA GLY A 352 6.35 -1.09 10.34
C GLY A 352 7.50 -1.39 9.40
N CYS A 353 7.20 -1.61 8.13
CA CYS A 353 8.18 -1.94 7.10
C CYS A 353 7.83 -1.25 5.79
N THR A 354 8.81 -0.56 5.21
CA THR A 354 8.77 -0.14 3.81
C THR A 354 9.40 -1.23 2.97
N TYR A 355 8.59 -2.02 2.27
CA TYR A 355 9.05 -3.07 1.39
C TYR A 355 9.35 -2.50 -0.01
N ILE A 356 10.63 -2.34 -0.29
CA ILE A 356 11.18 -2.20 -1.63
C ILE A 356 11.54 -3.65 -2.00
N GLY A 357 10.89 -4.21 -3.02
CA GLY A 357 11.15 -5.59 -3.43
C GLY A 357 12.60 -5.81 -3.83
N ASP A 358 12.99 -7.08 -3.98
CA ASP A 358 14.38 -7.45 -4.27
C ASP A 358 14.77 -7.20 -5.75
N ASP A 359 13.95 -6.47 -6.52
CA ASP A 359 14.14 -6.24 -7.95
C ASP A 359 14.94 -4.95 -8.18
N GLU A 360 15.97 -5.01 -9.04
CA GLU A 360 16.88 -3.87 -9.37
C GLU A 360 16.16 -2.63 -9.94
N THR A 361 14.87 -2.77 -10.29
CA THR A 361 14.02 -1.72 -10.87
C THR A 361 13.07 -1.07 -9.88
N ASP A 362 12.97 -1.59 -8.66
CA ASP A 362 12.11 -1.02 -7.63
C ASP A 362 12.69 0.32 -7.17
N SER A 363 12.01 1.40 -7.52
CA SER A 363 12.34 2.72 -7.01
C SER A 363 11.77 2.89 -5.60
N ALA A 364 12.34 3.80 -4.80
CA ALA A 364 11.75 4.17 -3.51
C ALA A 364 10.30 4.71 -3.64
N GLU A 365 9.89 5.11 -4.84
CA GLU A 365 8.52 5.55 -5.14
C GLU A 365 7.55 4.37 -5.29
N ASP A 366 8.06 3.16 -5.56
CA ASP A 366 7.31 1.90 -5.75
C ASP A 366 7.30 1.00 -4.49
N ALA A 367 7.76 1.54 -3.36
CA ALA A 367 7.74 0.88 -2.06
C ALA A 367 6.32 0.69 -1.52
N ASP A 368 6.01 -0.50 -1.01
CA ASP A 368 4.78 -0.77 -0.28
C ASP A 368 5.03 -0.67 1.23
N GLU A 369 4.11 -0.03 1.96
CA GLU A 369 4.19 -0.02 3.42
C GLU A 369 3.45 -1.23 3.98
N ALA A 370 3.96 -1.77 5.09
CA ALA A 370 3.39 -2.92 5.75
C ALA A 370 3.48 -2.81 7.27
N LEU A 371 2.50 -3.43 7.94
CA LEU A 371 2.55 -3.69 9.38
C LEU A 371 3.21 -5.05 9.62
N CYS A 372 3.95 -5.18 10.72
CA CYS A 372 4.65 -6.41 11.10
C CYS A 372 3.95 -7.13 12.27
N PRO A 373 3.07 -8.11 12.02
CA PRO A 373 2.47 -8.95 13.07
C PRO A 373 3.52 -9.69 13.89
N LEU A 374 3.13 -10.28 15.02
CA LEU A 374 4.05 -11.05 15.86
C LEU A 374 4.72 -12.22 15.12
N ASP A 375 3.99 -12.87 14.22
CA ASP A 375 4.40 -14.04 13.44
C ASP A 375 4.82 -13.70 12.00
N PHE A 376 5.20 -12.44 11.74
CA PHE A 376 5.53 -11.97 10.38
C PHE A 376 6.59 -12.79 9.65
N ARG A 377 7.49 -13.47 10.39
CA ARG A 377 8.51 -14.36 9.82
C ARG A 377 7.92 -15.61 9.16
N SER A 378 6.79 -16.11 9.66
CA SER A 378 6.12 -17.32 9.17
C SER A 378 4.82 -17.04 8.43
N ALA A 379 4.13 -15.94 8.72
CA ALA A 379 2.86 -15.57 8.08
C ALA A 379 3.00 -14.42 7.07
N GLY A 380 4.16 -13.76 7.03
CA GLY A 380 4.37 -12.54 6.25
C GLY A 380 3.86 -11.29 6.95
N MET A 381 4.11 -10.14 6.33
CA MET A 381 3.64 -8.84 6.78
C MET A 381 2.18 -8.60 6.35
N ILE A 382 1.53 -7.56 6.88
CA ILE A 382 0.22 -7.09 6.40
C ILE A 382 0.46 -5.84 5.56
N PHE A 383 0.32 -5.95 4.24
CA PHE A 383 0.56 -4.84 3.32
C PHE A 383 -0.61 -3.84 3.31
N ASP A 384 -0.30 -2.60 2.99
CA ASP A 384 -1.22 -1.48 2.81
C ASP A 384 -2.46 -1.74 1.92
N ASP A 385 -2.38 -2.59 0.90
CA ASP A 385 -3.53 -3.04 0.11
C ASP A 385 -4.42 -4.05 0.86
N GLU A 386 -3.85 -4.97 1.62
CA GLU A 386 -4.58 -5.84 2.54
C GLU A 386 -5.30 -5.00 3.61
N ILE A 387 -4.65 -3.97 4.14
CA ILE A 387 -5.24 -3.05 5.13
C ILE A 387 -6.38 -2.28 4.51
N TYR A 388 -6.20 -1.70 3.31
CA TYR A 388 -7.28 -1.03 2.60
C TYR A 388 -8.48 -1.97 2.40
N ARG A 389 -8.25 -3.19 1.90
CA ARG A 389 -9.27 -4.21 1.64
C ARG A 389 -10.08 -4.57 2.90
N LEU A 390 -9.42 -4.65 4.05
CA LEU A 390 -10.03 -5.12 5.30
C LEU A 390 -10.62 -4.00 6.16
N LEU A 391 -10.04 -2.79 6.10
CA LEU A 391 -10.32 -1.72 7.05
C LEU A 391 -10.97 -0.48 6.42
N VAL A 392 -10.71 -0.18 5.15
CA VAL A 392 -11.17 1.06 4.50
C VAL A 392 -12.22 0.79 3.42
N GLY A 393 -11.91 -0.06 2.44
CA GLY A 393 -12.79 -0.38 1.31
C GLY A 393 -14.20 -0.85 1.69
N PRO A 394 -14.42 -1.59 2.80
CA PRO A 394 -15.75 -2.01 3.22
C PRO A 394 -16.64 -0.90 3.81
N LEU A 395 -16.09 0.26 4.17
CA LEU A 395 -16.81 1.26 4.95
C LEU A 395 -17.73 2.14 4.10
N PRO A 396 -19.03 2.25 4.46
CA PRO A 396 -19.95 3.12 3.75
C PRO A 396 -19.75 4.60 4.08
N GLU A 397 -20.35 5.46 3.25
CA GLU A 397 -20.43 6.89 3.50
C GLU A 397 -21.04 7.18 4.89
N GLY A 398 -20.54 8.23 5.54
CA GLY A 398 -21.03 8.67 6.85
C GLY A 398 -20.46 7.91 8.04
N VAL A 399 -19.66 6.85 7.84
CA VAL A 399 -18.81 6.27 8.90
C VAL A 399 -17.58 7.14 9.11
N HIS A 400 -17.16 7.29 10.37
CA HIS A 400 -15.92 7.95 10.75
C HIS A 400 -14.95 6.93 11.33
N LEU A 401 -13.81 6.70 10.68
CA LEU A 401 -12.72 5.85 11.18
C LEU A 401 -11.51 6.71 11.53
N THR A 402 -11.10 6.69 12.79
CA THR A 402 -9.85 7.31 13.25
C THR A 402 -8.79 6.23 13.46
N CYS A 403 -7.64 6.38 12.83
CA CYS A 403 -6.51 5.46 12.94
C CYS A 403 -5.31 6.17 13.58
N ILE A 404 -4.66 5.51 14.52
CA ILE A 404 -3.32 5.85 14.98
C ILE A 404 -2.40 4.72 14.55
N ILE A 405 -1.44 5.04 13.69
CA ILE A 405 -0.41 4.10 13.25
C ILE A 405 0.91 4.56 13.84
N ASP A 406 1.32 3.90 14.92
CA ASP A 406 2.51 4.22 15.69
C ASP A 406 3.63 3.23 15.39
N CYS A 407 4.21 3.38 14.19
CA CYS A 407 5.36 2.62 13.76
C CYS A 407 6.33 3.49 12.94
N CYS A 408 7.60 3.10 12.92
CA CYS A 408 8.62 3.67 12.04
C CYS A 408 8.17 3.45 10.58
N GLN A 409 8.05 4.51 9.77
CA GLN A 409 7.56 4.44 8.37
C GLN A 409 6.06 4.13 8.16
N SER A 410 5.18 4.86 8.86
CA SER A 410 3.72 4.69 8.81
C SER A 410 2.96 5.64 7.86
N GLY A 411 3.63 6.65 7.29
CA GLY A 411 2.98 7.84 6.72
C GLY A 411 1.97 7.58 5.58
N THR A 412 2.02 6.41 4.94
CA THR A 412 1.19 6.07 3.78
C THR A 412 0.50 4.72 3.88
N VAL A 413 0.49 4.07 5.05
CA VAL A 413 -0.02 2.68 5.19
C VAL A 413 -1.51 2.53 4.87
N LEU A 414 -2.30 3.60 5.01
CA LEU A 414 -3.72 3.63 4.62
C LEU A 414 -3.98 4.24 3.23
N HIS A 415 -2.93 4.68 2.50
CA HIS A 415 -3.03 5.37 1.21
C HIS A 415 -4.07 6.50 1.19
N LEU A 416 -4.06 7.37 2.21
CA LEU A 416 -5.04 8.44 2.28
C LEU A 416 -4.69 9.60 1.32
N PRO A 417 -5.67 10.14 0.59
CA PRO A 417 -5.51 11.08 -0.53
C PRO A 417 -5.12 12.50 -0.14
N TYR A 418 -5.31 12.90 1.11
CA TYR A 418 -4.90 14.22 1.61
C TYR A 418 -3.95 14.06 2.79
N ALA A 419 -2.96 14.93 2.89
CA ALA A 419 -2.03 14.93 4.01
C ALA A 419 -1.70 16.36 4.46
N TYR A 420 -1.39 16.50 5.74
CA TYR A 420 -0.83 17.69 6.34
C TYR A 420 0.25 17.30 7.35
N SER A 421 1.41 17.95 7.26
CA SER A 421 2.56 17.70 8.13
C SER A 421 3.11 19.02 8.68
N THR A 422 3.54 18.99 9.93
CA THR A 422 4.10 20.17 10.63
C THR A 422 5.58 20.41 10.25
N CYS A 423 5.86 20.75 8.98
CA CYS A 423 7.23 20.99 8.48
C CYS A 423 7.78 22.40 8.80
N GLU A 424 9.11 22.53 8.81
CA GLU A 424 9.97 23.50 9.55
C GLU A 424 9.56 24.99 9.62
N GLY A 425 8.89 25.56 8.60
CA GLY A 425 8.60 27.00 8.56
C GLY A 425 7.62 27.50 9.65
N LEU A 426 6.83 26.59 10.24
CA LEU A 426 5.75 26.91 11.18
C LEU A 426 6.22 27.09 12.64
N LEU A 427 7.44 26.63 12.98
CA LEU A 427 7.96 26.64 14.35
C LEU A 427 8.78 27.88 14.70
N ALA A 428 9.08 28.76 13.74
CA ALA A 428 9.75 30.04 14.01
C ALA A 428 8.86 31.02 14.82
N SER A 429 7.55 30.74 14.90
CA SER A 429 6.58 31.52 15.67
C SER A 429 6.27 30.85 17.02
N SER A 430 6.23 31.63 18.09
CA SER A 430 5.81 31.19 19.44
C SER A 430 4.29 30.92 19.56
N LYS A 431 3.53 31.16 18.49
CA LYS A 431 2.08 30.95 18.40
C LYS A 431 1.74 30.16 17.13
N ALA A 432 0.69 29.34 17.21
CA ALA A 432 0.11 28.68 16.04
C ALA A 432 -0.22 29.71 14.93
N PRO A 433 -0.15 29.32 13.65
CA PRO A 433 -0.43 30.21 12.53
C PRO A 433 -1.85 30.80 12.64
N ARG A 434 -2.02 32.09 12.28
CA ARG A 434 -3.35 32.73 12.25
C ARG A 434 -4.18 32.34 11.03
N VAL A 435 -3.54 31.85 9.97
CA VAL A 435 -4.18 31.31 8.78
C VAL A 435 -3.90 29.82 8.77
N SER A 436 -4.96 29.04 8.76
CA SER A 436 -4.89 27.59 8.77
C SER A 436 -4.33 27.12 7.43
N PRO A 437 -3.19 26.42 7.40
CA PRO A 437 -2.77 25.77 6.18
C PRO A 437 -3.83 24.75 5.75
N SER A 438 -4.10 24.71 4.45
CA SER A 438 -4.95 23.68 3.85
C SER A 438 -4.23 22.33 3.86
N MET A 439 -4.97 21.24 4.05
CA MET A 439 -4.47 19.93 3.64
C MET A 439 -4.20 19.96 2.13
N GLU A 440 -3.13 19.29 1.73
CA GLU A 440 -2.76 19.16 0.31
C GLU A 440 -3.03 17.73 -0.15
N PRO A 441 -3.24 17.50 -1.45
CA PRO A 441 -3.19 16.15 -2.01
C PRO A 441 -1.91 15.44 -1.59
N ASN A 442 -2.06 14.22 -1.07
CA ASN A 442 -0.95 13.40 -0.62
C ASN A 442 -0.17 12.91 -1.84
N ARG A 443 1.10 13.31 -1.94
CA ARG A 443 2.02 12.91 -3.02
C ARG A 443 2.24 11.40 -3.15
N HIS A 444 1.91 10.63 -2.12
CA HIS A 444 2.06 9.18 -2.10
C HIS A 444 0.76 8.43 -2.39
N TYR A 445 -0.35 9.14 -2.62
CA TYR A 445 -1.63 8.52 -2.93
C TYR A 445 -1.61 7.83 -4.30
N ASP A 446 -1.96 6.55 -4.32
CA ASP A 446 -2.10 5.75 -5.54
C ASP A 446 -3.56 5.27 -5.70
N PRO A 447 -4.41 6.01 -6.44
CA PRO A 447 -5.78 5.56 -6.69
C PRO A 447 -5.82 4.27 -7.52
N GLY A 448 -4.81 4.02 -8.37
CA GLY A 448 -4.72 2.83 -9.19
C GLY A 448 -4.55 1.55 -8.36
N LYS A 449 -3.79 1.64 -7.27
CA LYS A 449 -3.67 0.56 -6.28
C LYS A 449 -5.01 0.24 -5.62
N MET A 450 -5.75 1.24 -5.17
CA MET A 450 -7.06 1.05 -4.53
C MET A 450 -8.10 0.48 -5.49
N LEU A 451 -8.16 1.00 -6.72
CA LEU A 451 -9.04 0.50 -7.77
C LEU A 451 -8.74 -0.96 -8.13
N HIS A 452 -7.46 -1.34 -8.15
CA HIS A 452 -7.06 -2.73 -8.35
C HIS A 452 -7.63 -3.63 -7.24
N VAL A 453 -7.48 -3.24 -5.97
CA VAL A 453 -8.03 -4.00 -4.83
C VAL A 453 -9.55 -4.12 -4.92
N ILE A 454 -10.25 -3.03 -5.25
CA ILE A 454 -11.71 -3.02 -5.46
C ILE A 454 -12.10 -4.02 -6.54
N ARG A 455 -11.39 -4.05 -7.68
CA ARG A 455 -11.67 -4.98 -8.79
C ARG A 455 -11.42 -6.44 -8.42
N GLN A 456 -10.38 -6.73 -7.64
CA GLN A 456 -10.09 -8.10 -7.19
C GLN A 456 -11.06 -8.59 -6.09
N HIS A 457 -11.60 -7.66 -5.28
CA HIS A 457 -12.42 -8.00 -4.12
C HIS A 457 -13.74 -7.21 -4.05
N PRO A 458 -14.59 -7.27 -5.09
CA PRO A 458 -15.74 -6.38 -5.19
C PRO A 458 -16.76 -6.58 -4.07
N ALA A 459 -16.95 -7.82 -3.59
CA ALA A 459 -17.88 -8.11 -2.50
C ALA A 459 -17.44 -7.50 -1.15
N MET A 460 -16.13 -7.42 -0.90
CA MET A 460 -15.61 -6.83 0.35
C MET A 460 -15.57 -5.31 0.27
N CYS A 461 -15.29 -4.76 -0.90
CA CYS A 461 -15.30 -3.33 -1.16
C CYS A 461 -16.67 -2.83 -1.66
N ALA A 462 -17.78 -3.51 -1.31
CA ALA A 462 -19.10 -3.24 -1.87
C ALA A 462 -19.51 -1.76 -1.76
N ALA A 463 -19.14 -1.11 -0.65
CA ALA A 463 -19.36 0.32 -0.44
C ALA A 463 -18.69 1.19 -1.54
N ALA A 464 -17.50 0.80 -2.00
CA ALA A 464 -16.80 1.44 -3.11
C ALA A 464 -17.25 0.94 -4.50
N VAL A 465 -17.77 -0.30 -4.60
CA VAL A 465 -18.17 -0.96 -5.87
C VAL A 465 -19.49 -0.47 -6.43
N PHE A 466 -20.42 0.03 -5.61
CA PHE A 466 -21.76 0.49 -6.05
C PHE A 466 -21.74 1.46 -7.27
N TRP A 467 -20.57 1.96 -7.67
CA TRP A 467 -20.36 2.83 -8.84
C TRP A 467 -19.17 2.43 -9.74
N ALA A 468 -18.40 1.39 -9.40
CA ALA A 468 -17.21 0.98 -10.17
C ALA A 468 -17.54 0.28 -11.50
N GLU A 469 -18.76 -0.26 -11.64
CA GLU A 469 -19.22 -0.91 -12.88
C GLU A 469 -19.32 0.07 -14.07
N GLU A 470 -19.53 1.37 -13.83
CA GLU A 470 -19.52 2.38 -14.90
C GLU A 470 -18.13 2.58 -15.53
N LEU A 471 -17.04 2.35 -14.79
CA LEU A 471 -15.67 2.49 -15.31
C LEU A 471 -15.25 1.31 -16.20
N ALA A 472 -15.83 0.12 -15.99
CA ALA A 472 -15.53 -1.08 -16.77
C ALA A 472 -16.25 -1.10 -18.14
N VAL A 473 -17.31 -0.31 -18.29
CA VAL A 473 -18.12 -0.22 -19.53
C VAL A 473 -17.69 0.96 -20.41
N MET A 474 -16.80 1.84 -19.93
CA MET A 474 -16.32 2.99 -20.70
C MET A 474 -15.16 2.63 -21.65
N ASN A 475 -15.27 3.11 -22.89
CA ASN A 475 -14.26 2.98 -23.93
C ASN A 475 -12.88 3.48 -23.44
N PRO A 476 -11.76 2.77 -23.70
CA PRO A 476 -10.40 3.18 -23.29
C PRO A 476 -10.01 4.62 -23.67
N SER A 477 -10.58 5.14 -24.76
CA SER A 477 -10.38 6.53 -25.19
C SER A 477 -11.09 7.56 -24.28
N HIS A 478 -12.18 7.19 -23.61
CA HIS A 478 -12.84 7.99 -22.57
C HIS A 478 -12.12 7.91 -21.21
N GLN A 479 -11.55 6.75 -20.86
CA GLN A 479 -10.70 6.61 -19.67
C GLN A 479 -9.46 7.53 -19.76
N MET A 480 -8.81 7.57 -20.94
CA MET A 480 -7.70 8.49 -21.22
C MET A 480 -8.12 9.96 -21.37
N SER A 481 -9.39 10.25 -21.67
CA SER A 481 -9.92 11.63 -21.70
C SER A 481 -10.27 12.15 -20.30
N LEU A 482 -10.73 11.30 -19.39
CA LEU A 482 -11.03 11.64 -18.00
C LEU A 482 -9.76 11.73 -17.14
N LEU A 483 -8.85 10.77 -17.29
CA LEU A 483 -7.54 10.78 -16.61
C LEU A 483 -6.54 11.70 -17.32
N GLY A 484 -6.53 11.72 -18.65
CA GLY A 484 -5.59 12.53 -19.44
C GLY A 484 -6.07 13.95 -19.77
N GLY A 485 -7.36 14.27 -19.71
CA GLY A 485 -7.87 15.62 -20.00
C GLY A 485 -7.52 16.68 -18.94
N ALA A 486 -7.23 16.24 -17.72
CA ALA A 486 -6.62 17.03 -16.66
C ALA A 486 -5.07 17.04 -16.77
N MET A 487 -4.45 15.93 -17.18
CA MET A 487 -2.98 15.80 -17.25
C MET A 487 -2.34 16.46 -18.49
N MET A 488 -3.00 16.45 -19.67
CA MET A 488 -2.44 17.04 -20.91
C MET A 488 -2.50 18.57 -20.95
N ARG A 489 -3.42 19.21 -20.23
CA ARG A 489 -3.48 20.68 -20.16
C ARG A 489 -2.36 21.29 -19.32
N VAL A 490 -1.80 20.53 -18.37
CA VAL A 490 -0.64 20.94 -17.56
C VAL A 490 0.67 20.77 -18.34
N ALA A 491 0.78 19.76 -19.21
CA ALA A 491 1.97 19.54 -20.04
C ALA A 491 2.08 20.50 -21.24
N GLN A 492 0.96 20.92 -21.84
CA GLN A 492 0.97 21.79 -23.04
C GLN A 492 1.02 23.30 -22.75
N SER A 493 0.73 23.76 -21.53
CA SER A 493 0.86 25.19 -21.18
C SER A 493 2.27 25.62 -20.78
N GLY A 494 3.23 24.69 -20.70
CA GLY A 494 4.62 24.95 -20.32
C GLY A 494 5.58 25.28 -21.46
N HIS A 495 5.11 25.40 -22.72
CA HIS A 495 5.98 25.54 -23.90
C HIS A 495 5.71 26.78 -24.77
N SER A 496 4.97 27.77 -24.29
CA SER A 496 4.79 29.03 -25.02
C SER A 496 4.88 30.23 -24.09
N TRP A 497 6.08 30.52 -23.55
CA TRP A 497 6.50 31.86 -23.11
C TRP A 497 8.03 31.88 -22.97
N ALA A 498 8.73 31.65 -24.09
CA ALA A 498 10.14 31.99 -24.23
C ALA A 498 10.47 32.11 -25.72
N HIS A 499 10.11 33.26 -26.31
CA HIS A 499 10.84 34.03 -27.32
C HIS A 499 9.87 34.92 -28.11
N ALA A 500 10.10 36.23 -27.97
CA ALA A 500 9.61 37.36 -28.79
C ALA A 500 8.10 37.65 -28.79
#